data_AF-A0A8T1YJP3-F1
#
_entry.id   AF-A0A8T1YJP3-F1
#
_cell.length_a   1.000
_cell.length_b   1.000
_cell.length_c   1.000
_cell.angle_alpha   90.00
_cell.angle_beta   90.00
_cell.angle_gamma   90.00
#
_symmetry.space_group_name_H-M   'P 1'
#
loop_
_entity.id
_entity.type
_entity.pdbx_description
1 polymer ?
#
loop_
_entity_poly.entity_id
_entity_poly.type
_entity_poly.pdbx_seq_one_letter_code
_entity_poly.pdbx_strand_id
1 'polypeptide(L)'
;MQKSLLSYQSGATSPMIFSGEFADDVEWCEGNWPELEFRSPEDEAWYAVEVSDICDALMISFNGFSYEHDEFYPADDFKNSDEILEFEERFRACSEQMQDVECPKVHEGTKVCATCPSVTGEVKFYDAIVVTVERMKHERDEEGNEVCGCDFKLFWKQGPYINQVTTAKVGDICLRAEENRMNPKVVSFLKEARRKLHGEPCNQGN
;
A
#
# COMPACT_ATOMS: atom_id res chain seq x y z
N MET A 1 -16.35 41.21 54.53
CA MET A 1 -16.22 41.41 53.06
C MET A 1 -15.87 40.05 52.47
N GLN A 2 -16.89 39.31 52.02
CA GLN A 2 -17.16 38.97 50.61
C GLN A 2 -16.23 37.89 50.05
N LYS A 3 -16.74 36.64 49.91
CA LYS A 3 -17.12 35.94 48.65
C LYS A 3 -15.88 35.50 47.85
N SER A 4 -15.68 34.25 47.44
CA SER A 4 -16.63 33.36 46.77
C SER A 4 -16.13 31.92 46.82
N LEU A 5 -17.02 30.99 47.18
CA LEU A 5 -16.97 29.60 46.72
C LEU A 5 -17.25 29.59 45.22
N LEU A 6 -16.46 28.85 44.44
CA LEU A 6 -16.89 28.38 43.12
C LEU A 6 -16.64 26.88 43.01
N SER A 7 -17.74 26.23 42.69
CA SER A 7 -18.00 24.82 42.48
C SER A 7 -17.23 24.26 41.29
N TYR A 8 -16.52 23.15 41.48
CA TYR A 8 -16.19 22.24 40.38
C TYR A 8 -17.40 21.33 40.16
N GLN A 9 -18.15 21.60 39.10
CA GLN A 9 -19.20 20.70 38.62
C GLN A 9 -18.55 19.54 37.87
N SER A 10 -18.89 18.33 38.29
CA SER A 10 -18.67 17.08 37.54
C SER A 10 -19.60 17.05 36.34
N GLY A 11 -19.05 17.28 35.14
CA GLY A 11 -19.74 17.03 33.88
C GLY A 11 -19.54 15.57 33.49
N ALA A 12 -20.58 14.75 33.64
CA ALA A 12 -20.65 13.44 33.01
C ALA A 12 -20.82 13.63 31.50
N THR A 13 -19.80 13.28 30.72
CA THR A 13 -19.93 13.15 29.27
C THR A 13 -20.08 11.67 28.93
N SER A 14 -21.29 11.32 28.51
CA SER A 14 -21.66 10.03 27.93
C SER A 14 -20.72 9.66 26.77
N PRO A 15 -20.31 8.40 26.60
CA PRO A 15 -19.55 7.99 25.43
C PRO A 15 -20.44 8.13 24.19
N MET A 16 -19.99 8.92 23.22
CA MET A 16 -20.62 8.95 21.90
C MET A 16 -20.37 7.62 21.21
N ILE A 17 -21.45 6.91 20.93
CA ILE A 17 -21.49 5.79 20.00
C ILE A 17 -21.11 6.37 18.63
N PHE A 18 -20.00 5.89 18.06
CA PHE A 18 -19.57 6.23 16.71
C PHE A 18 -20.49 5.51 15.73
N SER A 19 -21.62 6.14 15.42
CA SER A 19 -22.47 5.78 14.29
C SER A 19 -21.81 6.39 13.05
N GLY A 20 -21.05 5.59 12.32
CA GLY A 20 -20.45 5.99 11.05
C GLY A 20 -21.52 6.08 9.97
N GLU A 21 -22.25 7.19 9.94
CA GLU A 21 -23.03 7.59 8.76
C GLU A 21 -22.04 8.17 7.74
N PHE A 22 -21.71 7.37 6.73
CA PHE A 22 -21.03 7.84 5.53
C PHE A 22 -21.95 8.85 4.86
N ALA A 23 -21.57 10.13 4.89
CA ALA A 23 -22.22 11.15 4.10
C ALA A 23 -22.10 10.76 2.61
N ASP A 24 -23.24 10.36 2.04
CA ASP A 24 -23.48 10.38 0.61
C ASP A 24 -23.33 11.83 0.10
N ASP A 25 -22.85 11.98 -1.13
CA ASP A 25 -22.52 13.24 -1.83
C ASP A 25 -21.04 13.69 -1.73
N VAL A 26 -20.12 12.84 -2.17
CA VAL A 26 -18.82 13.30 -2.70
C VAL A 26 -18.90 13.25 -4.22
N GLU A 27 -19.13 14.42 -4.81
CA GLU A 27 -18.94 14.70 -6.23
C GLU A 27 -17.53 14.22 -6.64
N TRP A 28 -17.45 13.27 -7.56
CA TRP A 28 -16.21 12.65 -8.03
C TRP A 28 -15.36 13.67 -8.78
N CYS A 29 -14.66 14.53 -8.05
CA CYS A 29 -13.50 15.21 -8.59
C CYS A 29 -12.51 14.11 -8.98
N GLU A 30 -12.06 14.11 -10.23
CA GLU A 30 -10.84 13.44 -10.69
C GLU A 30 -9.65 13.98 -9.89
N GLY A 31 -9.59 13.55 -8.63
CA GLY A 31 -8.60 13.95 -7.65
C GLY A 31 -7.34 13.17 -7.91
N ASN A 32 -6.21 13.82 -7.68
CA ASN A 32 -4.89 13.21 -7.64
C ASN A 32 -4.88 12.07 -6.60
N TRP A 33 -5.19 10.84 -7.05
CA TRP A 33 -5.05 9.61 -6.27
C TRP A 33 -3.67 9.04 -6.55
N PRO A 34 -3.00 8.46 -5.54
CA PRO A 34 -1.72 7.84 -5.79
C PRO A 34 -1.86 6.74 -6.84
N GLU A 35 -0.83 6.59 -7.66
CA GLU A 35 -0.65 5.38 -8.45
C GLU A 35 -0.65 4.18 -7.50
N LEU A 36 -1.27 3.08 -7.93
CA LEU A 36 -1.42 1.89 -7.11
C LEU A 36 -0.46 0.80 -7.53
N GLU A 37 0.02 0.05 -6.54
CA GLU A 37 0.60 -1.26 -6.76
C GLU A 37 -0.26 -2.35 -6.11
N PHE A 38 -0.34 -3.47 -6.80
CA PHE A 38 -1.07 -4.66 -6.40
C PHE A 38 -0.11 -5.83 -6.20
N ARG A 39 -0.29 -6.56 -5.10
CA ARG A 39 0.46 -7.79 -4.82
C ARG A 39 -0.25 -8.98 -5.45
N SER A 40 0.33 -9.55 -6.50
CA SER A 40 -0.26 -10.69 -7.21
C SER A 40 -0.37 -11.93 -6.31
N PRO A 41 -1.50 -12.66 -6.34
CA PRO A 41 -1.65 -13.92 -5.61
C PRO A 41 -0.85 -15.07 -6.22
N GLU A 42 -0.39 -14.95 -7.48
CA GLU A 42 0.35 -16.03 -8.15
C GLU A 42 1.78 -16.16 -7.62
N ASP A 43 2.46 -15.04 -7.42
CA ASP A 43 3.89 -15.01 -7.09
C ASP A 43 4.24 -14.13 -5.87
N GLU A 44 3.26 -13.44 -5.28
CA GLU A 44 3.43 -12.51 -4.16
C GLU A 44 4.33 -11.29 -4.47
N ALA A 45 4.57 -11.00 -5.76
CA ALA A 45 5.29 -9.80 -6.18
C ALA A 45 4.36 -8.60 -6.32
N TRP A 46 4.92 -7.40 -6.16
CA TRP A 46 4.22 -6.12 -6.35
C TRP A 46 4.36 -5.62 -7.78
N TYR A 47 3.25 -5.19 -8.36
CA TYR A 47 3.16 -4.64 -9.70
C TYR A 47 2.39 -3.32 -9.70
N ALA A 48 2.83 -2.33 -10.47
CA ALA A 48 2.04 -1.13 -10.70
C ALA A 48 0.79 -1.48 -11.52
N VAL A 49 -0.38 -0.98 -11.12
CA VAL A 49 -1.66 -1.32 -11.71
C VAL A 49 -2.58 -0.12 -11.89
N GLU A 50 -3.51 -0.25 -12.83
CA GLU A 50 -4.70 0.57 -12.94
C GLU A 50 -5.94 -0.24 -12.55
N VAL A 51 -6.90 0.41 -11.90
CA VAL A 51 -8.15 -0.22 -11.44
C VAL A 51 -9.37 0.40 -12.11
N SER A 52 -10.31 -0.44 -12.52
CA SER A 52 -11.57 -0.04 -13.12
C SER A 52 -12.72 -0.93 -12.67
N ASP A 53 -13.92 -0.34 -12.56
CA ASP A 53 -15.13 -1.08 -12.23
C ASP A 53 -15.81 -1.53 -13.53
N ILE A 54 -15.99 -2.84 -13.70
CA ILE A 54 -16.62 -3.43 -14.88
C ILE A 54 -17.63 -4.48 -14.42
N CYS A 55 -18.93 -4.26 -14.71
CA CYS A 55 -20.00 -5.23 -14.48
C CYS A 55 -19.97 -5.88 -13.08
N ASP A 56 -19.95 -5.06 -12.02
CA ASP A 56 -19.91 -5.48 -10.61
C ASP A 56 -18.64 -6.25 -10.18
N ALA A 57 -17.58 -6.19 -11.01
CA ALA A 57 -16.25 -6.68 -10.69
C ALA A 57 -15.22 -5.55 -10.71
N LEU A 58 -14.20 -5.69 -9.87
CA LEU A 58 -13.00 -4.86 -9.94
C LEU A 58 -12.04 -5.49 -10.95
N MET A 59 -11.72 -4.76 -12.01
CA MET A 59 -10.68 -5.11 -12.96
C MET A 59 -9.35 -4.48 -12.53
N ILE A 60 -8.30 -5.28 -12.49
CA ILE A 60 -6.92 -4.88 -12.23
C ILE A 60 -6.14 -5.06 -13.53
N SER A 61 -5.62 -3.96 -14.08
CA SER A 61 -4.76 -3.99 -15.26
C SER A 61 -3.31 -3.73 -14.88
N PHE A 62 -2.41 -4.59 -15.33
CA PHE A 62 -0.99 -4.53 -14.96
C PHE A 62 -0.21 -3.62 -15.91
N ASN A 63 0.43 -2.59 -15.36
CA ASN A 63 1.14 -1.61 -16.16
C ASN A 63 2.31 -2.26 -16.91
N GLY A 64 2.34 -2.06 -18.23
CA GLY A 64 3.38 -2.63 -19.11
C GLY A 64 3.10 -4.06 -19.59
N PHE A 65 1.98 -4.67 -19.20
CA PHE A 65 1.53 -5.98 -19.66
C PHE A 65 0.35 -5.86 -20.63
N SER A 66 0.09 -6.91 -21.41
CA SER A 66 -1.10 -6.99 -22.25
C SER A 66 -2.34 -7.26 -21.39
N TYR A 67 -3.51 -6.91 -21.92
CA TYR A 67 -4.82 -7.17 -21.29
C TYR A 67 -5.10 -8.66 -21.00
N GLU A 68 -4.31 -9.57 -21.57
CA GLU A 68 -4.41 -11.01 -21.31
C GLU A 68 -4.00 -11.37 -19.87
N HIS A 69 -3.27 -10.46 -19.20
CA HIS A 69 -2.88 -10.57 -17.80
C HIS A 69 -3.80 -9.81 -16.85
N ASP A 70 -4.83 -9.11 -17.35
CA ASP A 70 -5.77 -8.39 -16.49
C ASP A 70 -6.55 -9.38 -15.61
N GLU A 71 -6.68 -9.04 -14.33
CA GLU A 71 -7.39 -9.86 -13.36
C GLU A 71 -8.76 -9.24 -13.04
N PHE A 72 -9.77 -10.10 -12.87
CA PHE A 72 -11.15 -9.71 -12.57
C PHE A 72 -11.59 -10.31 -11.25
N TYR A 73 -12.08 -9.46 -10.36
CA TYR A 73 -12.55 -9.84 -9.03
C TYR A 73 -14.02 -9.47 -8.88
N PRO A 74 -14.95 -10.43 -9.00
CA PRO A 74 -16.35 -10.22 -8.68
C PRO A 74 -16.56 -9.97 -7.18
N ALA A 75 -17.44 -9.03 -6.83
CA ALA A 75 -17.72 -8.75 -5.41
C ALA A 75 -18.41 -9.94 -4.68
N ASP A 76 -19.00 -10.88 -5.41
CA ASP A 76 -19.71 -12.05 -4.87
C ASP A 76 -18.78 -13.25 -4.57
N ASP A 77 -17.51 -13.20 -4.97
CA ASP A 77 -16.59 -14.34 -4.87
C ASP A 77 -15.99 -14.52 -3.45
N PHE A 78 -16.10 -13.50 -2.60
CA PHE A 78 -15.58 -13.53 -1.23
C PHE A 78 -16.49 -14.32 -0.29
N LYS A 79 -15.92 -15.29 0.41
CA LYS A 79 -16.67 -16.22 1.29
C LYS A 79 -16.77 -15.73 2.74
N ASN A 80 -15.86 -14.87 3.15
CA ASN A 80 -15.75 -14.40 4.52
C ASN A 80 -15.01 -13.05 4.58
N SER A 81 -15.06 -12.41 5.75
CA SER A 81 -14.43 -11.11 5.95
C SER A 81 -12.91 -11.16 5.89
N ASP A 82 -12.29 -12.29 6.22
CA ASP A 82 -10.83 -12.44 6.19
C ASP A 82 -10.30 -12.43 4.75
N GLU A 83 -11.03 -13.03 3.79
CA GLU A 83 -10.69 -12.96 2.36
C GLU A 83 -10.78 -11.52 1.83
N ILE A 84 -11.74 -10.72 2.29
CA ILE A 84 -11.86 -9.30 1.91
C ILE A 84 -10.71 -8.48 2.51
N LEU A 85 -10.34 -8.75 3.76
CA LEU A 85 -9.22 -8.06 4.41
C LEU A 85 -7.88 -8.40 3.74
N GLU A 86 -7.67 -9.67 3.40
CA GLU A 86 -6.47 -10.11 2.66
C GLU A 86 -6.38 -9.43 1.30
N PHE A 87 -7.51 -9.35 0.57
CA PHE A 87 -7.58 -8.66 -0.71
C PHE A 87 -7.31 -7.17 -0.59
N GLU A 88 -7.85 -6.50 0.43
CA GLU A 88 -7.55 -5.09 0.72
C GLU A 88 -6.05 -4.86 0.98
N GLU A 89 -5.40 -5.77 1.72
CA GLU A 89 -3.96 -5.72 2.01
C GLU A 89 -3.06 -5.93 0.77
N ARG A 90 -3.63 -6.40 -0.35
CA ARG A 90 -2.90 -6.52 -1.63
C ARG A 90 -2.79 -5.19 -2.37
N PHE A 91 -3.42 -4.11 -1.92
CA PHE A 91 -3.29 -2.79 -2.54
C PHE A 91 -2.50 -1.83 -1.65
N ARG A 92 -1.69 -0.99 -2.28
CA ARG A 92 -1.11 0.19 -1.64
C ARG A 92 -0.68 1.22 -2.69
N ALA A 93 -0.35 2.42 -2.23
CA ALA A 93 0.30 3.41 -3.07
C ALA A 93 1.65 2.88 -3.58
N CYS A 94 1.97 3.19 -4.85
CA CYS A 94 3.22 2.79 -5.49
C CYS A 94 4.43 3.14 -4.62
N SER A 95 5.35 2.18 -4.51
CA SER A 95 6.64 2.41 -3.88
C SER A 95 7.54 3.23 -4.81
N GLU A 96 8.27 4.20 -4.27
CA GLU A 96 9.13 5.10 -5.05
C GLU A 96 10.57 4.59 -5.08
N GLN A 97 11.20 4.53 -6.25
CA GLN A 97 12.60 4.13 -6.33
C GLN A 97 13.48 5.09 -5.54
N MET A 98 14.25 4.54 -4.59
CA MET A 98 15.13 5.33 -3.73
C MET A 98 16.23 5.99 -4.56
N GLN A 99 16.39 7.30 -4.40
CA GLN A 99 17.49 8.03 -5.01
C GLN A 99 18.74 8.01 -4.14
N ASP A 100 19.92 8.25 -4.74
CA ASP A 100 21.22 8.26 -4.03
C ASP A 100 21.24 9.16 -2.80
N VAL A 101 20.64 10.35 -2.92
CA VAL A 101 20.52 11.34 -1.85
C VAL A 101 19.56 10.94 -0.73
N GLU A 102 18.71 9.94 -0.97
CA GLU A 102 17.71 9.43 -0.03
C GLU A 102 18.19 8.23 0.78
N CYS A 103 19.35 7.66 0.42
CA CYS A 103 20.04 6.62 1.18
C CYS A 103 20.06 6.88 2.71
N PRO A 104 20.29 8.11 3.22
CA PRO A 104 20.26 8.38 4.66
C PRO A 104 18.91 8.15 5.36
N LYS A 105 17.79 8.15 4.61
CA LYS A 105 16.44 7.90 5.17
C LYS A 105 16.29 6.45 5.63
N VAL A 106 16.96 5.51 4.97
CA VAL A 106 16.86 4.08 5.24
C VAL A 106 17.79 3.67 6.37
N HIS A 107 17.25 2.99 7.38
CA HIS A 107 17.99 2.47 8.52
C HIS A 107 17.52 1.06 8.91
N GLU A 108 18.22 0.40 9.82
CA GLU A 108 17.81 -0.92 10.31
C GLU A 108 16.38 -0.89 10.85
N GLY A 109 15.56 -1.87 10.45
CA GLY A 109 14.13 -1.94 10.72
C GLY A 109 13.23 -1.27 9.67
N THR A 110 13.79 -0.51 8.73
CA THR A 110 13.01 0.12 7.65
C THR A 110 12.37 -0.96 6.76
N LYS A 111 11.06 -0.85 6.53
CA LYS A 111 10.33 -1.69 5.57
C LYS A 111 10.49 -1.11 4.17
N VAL A 112 10.90 -1.93 3.22
CA VAL A 112 11.13 -1.53 1.83
C VAL A 112 10.47 -2.51 0.87
N CYS A 113 10.21 -2.05 -0.34
CA CYS A 113 9.94 -2.91 -1.48
C CYS A 113 11.24 -3.00 -2.29
N ALA A 114 11.70 -4.18 -2.67
CA ALA A 114 13.00 -4.31 -3.32
C ALA A 114 12.99 -5.31 -4.47
N THR A 115 13.85 -5.08 -5.46
CA THR A 115 14.08 -6.01 -6.55
C THR A 115 14.76 -7.26 -6.01
N CYS A 116 14.14 -8.41 -6.25
CA CYS A 116 14.73 -9.69 -5.90
C CYS A 116 15.67 -10.13 -7.05
N PRO A 117 16.92 -10.52 -6.76
CA PRO A 117 17.81 -11.09 -7.77
C PRO A 117 17.19 -12.35 -8.37
N SER A 118 16.67 -12.26 -9.60
CA SER A 118 16.08 -13.43 -10.27
C SER A 118 17.12 -14.18 -11.08
N VAL A 119 16.92 -15.50 -11.18
CA VAL A 119 17.74 -16.38 -12.02
C VAL A 119 17.29 -16.30 -13.49
N THR A 120 16.04 -15.88 -13.73
CA THR A 120 15.40 -15.84 -15.05
C THR A 120 15.62 -14.53 -15.81
N GLY A 121 16.16 -13.49 -15.15
CA GLY A 121 16.35 -12.16 -15.72
C GLY A 121 15.13 -11.24 -15.59
N GLU A 122 14.01 -11.74 -15.07
CA GLU A 122 12.82 -10.94 -14.75
C GLU A 122 13.04 -10.15 -13.47
N VAL A 123 12.74 -8.86 -13.47
CA VAL A 123 12.85 -8.02 -12.27
C VAL A 123 11.49 -8.01 -11.58
N LYS A 124 11.41 -8.62 -10.39
CA LYS A 124 10.21 -8.65 -9.55
C LYS A 124 10.49 -7.99 -8.21
N PHE A 125 9.47 -7.34 -7.66
CA PHE A 125 9.56 -6.54 -6.44
C PHE A 125 8.84 -7.23 -5.29
N TYR A 126 9.49 -7.31 -4.12
CA TYR A 126 8.93 -7.96 -2.93
C TYR A 126 9.22 -7.15 -1.67
N ASP A 127 8.41 -7.38 -0.63
CA ASP A 127 8.63 -6.74 0.66
C ASP A 127 9.82 -7.34 1.41
N ALA A 128 10.66 -6.46 1.95
CA ALA A 128 11.78 -6.79 2.81
C ALA A 128 11.93 -5.81 3.97
N ILE A 129 12.73 -6.19 4.96
CA ILE A 129 13.14 -5.33 6.05
C ILE A 129 14.65 -5.15 5.99
N VAL A 130 15.11 -3.91 6.07
CA VAL A 130 16.54 -3.59 6.17
C VAL A 130 17.04 -4.05 7.53
N VAL A 131 18.02 -4.95 7.57
CA VAL A 131 18.57 -5.48 8.83
C VAL A 131 19.95 -4.93 9.15
N THR A 132 20.68 -4.45 8.15
CA THR A 132 22.00 -3.83 8.33
C THR A 132 22.23 -2.83 7.22
N VAL A 133 22.85 -1.70 7.54
CA VAL A 133 23.25 -0.70 6.54
C VAL A 133 24.75 -0.44 6.64
N GLU A 134 25.47 -0.85 5.61
CA GLU A 134 26.91 -0.65 5.46
C GLU A 134 27.15 0.68 4.73
N ARG A 135 27.31 1.75 5.53
CA ARG A 135 27.52 3.09 5.01
C ARG A 135 28.91 3.24 4.41
N MET A 136 28.94 3.66 3.15
CA MET A 136 30.17 3.96 2.42
C MET A 136 30.22 5.43 2.02
N LYS A 137 31.40 5.90 1.63
CA LYS A 137 31.55 7.25 1.09
C LYS A 137 30.84 7.32 -0.26
N HIS A 138 30.02 8.36 -0.45
CA HIS A 138 29.39 8.62 -1.74
C HIS A 138 30.40 9.26 -2.69
N GLU A 139 30.32 8.86 -3.95
CA GLU A 139 31.16 9.40 -5.03
C GLU A 139 30.37 10.44 -5.82
N ARG A 140 31.05 11.10 -6.77
CA ARG A 140 30.38 11.98 -7.75
C ARG A 140 30.71 11.50 -9.14
N ASP A 141 29.70 11.43 -10.00
CA ASP A 141 29.88 11.11 -11.42
C ASP A 141 30.50 12.29 -12.21
N GLU A 142 30.64 12.12 -13.53
CA GLU A 142 31.24 13.12 -14.43
C GLU A 142 30.37 14.39 -14.54
N GLU A 143 29.06 14.24 -14.31
CA GLU A 143 28.05 15.29 -14.30
C GLU A 143 27.93 15.99 -12.93
N GLY A 144 28.57 15.45 -11.89
CA GLY A 144 28.58 15.96 -10.53
C GLY A 144 27.42 15.48 -9.64
N ASN A 145 26.61 14.53 -10.09
CA ASN A 145 25.57 13.88 -9.28
C ASN A 145 26.20 12.95 -8.24
N GLU A 146 25.53 12.83 -7.11
CA GLU A 146 25.95 11.96 -6.01
C GLU A 146 25.62 10.51 -6.34
N VAL A 147 26.61 9.62 -6.23
CA VAL A 147 26.44 8.18 -6.45
C VAL A 147 26.60 7.46 -5.12
N CYS A 148 25.56 6.74 -4.70
CA CYS A 148 25.57 6.03 -3.43
C CYS A 148 26.38 4.73 -3.53
N GLY A 149 27.43 4.64 -2.72
CA GLY A 149 28.21 3.40 -2.59
C GLY A 149 27.63 2.38 -1.62
N CYS A 150 26.69 2.76 -0.74
CA CYS A 150 26.24 1.98 0.42
C CYS A 150 25.68 0.60 0.06
N ASP A 151 25.83 -0.35 0.99
CA ASP A 151 25.23 -1.69 0.91
C ASP A 151 24.14 -1.85 1.96
N PHE A 152 23.01 -2.44 1.55
CA PHE A 152 21.86 -2.69 2.40
C PHE A 152 21.64 -4.20 2.51
N LYS A 153 21.60 -4.73 3.73
CA LYS A 153 21.21 -6.13 3.96
C LYS A 153 19.70 -6.21 4.14
N LEU A 154 19.04 -6.99 3.31
CA LEU A 154 17.58 -7.11 3.27
C LEU A 154 17.15 -8.50 3.76
N PHE A 155 16.30 -8.54 4.79
CA PHE A 155 15.58 -9.74 5.20
C PHE A 155 14.22 -9.81 4.50
N TRP A 156 14.05 -10.81 3.64
CA TRP A 156 12.86 -10.93 2.78
C TRP A 156 11.66 -11.49 3.53
N LYS A 157 10.51 -10.83 3.37
CA LYS A 157 9.22 -11.28 3.88
C LYS A 157 8.45 -12.13 2.87
N GLN A 158 8.75 -11.95 1.59
CA GLN A 158 8.08 -12.56 0.45
C GLN A 158 9.10 -12.95 -0.62
N GLY A 159 8.64 -13.67 -1.63
CA GLY A 159 9.43 -14.01 -2.81
C GLY A 159 10.44 -15.15 -2.61
N PRO A 160 11.31 -15.39 -3.62
CA PRO A 160 12.20 -16.55 -3.67
C PRO A 160 13.20 -16.67 -2.50
N TYR A 161 13.56 -15.54 -1.88
CA TYR A 161 14.50 -15.49 -0.76
C TYR A 161 13.82 -15.32 0.59
N ILE A 162 12.52 -15.63 0.72
CA ILE A 162 11.79 -15.53 1.98
C ILE A 162 12.57 -16.11 3.17
N ASN A 163 12.62 -15.35 4.26
CA ASN A 163 13.40 -15.65 5.48
C ASN A 163 14.93 -15.71 5.31
N GLN A 164 15.46 -15.24 4.19
CA GLN A 164 16.90 -15.12 3.95
C GLN A 164 17.33 -13.66 3.96
N VAL A 165 18.65 -13.45 4.05
CA VAL A 165 19.28 -12.13 3.97
C VAL A 165 20.11 -12.02 2.70
N THR A 166 19.83 -11.03 1.87
CA THR A 166 20.65 -10.71 0.69
C THR A 166 21.22 -9.30 0.79
N THR A 167 22.13 -8.95 -0.13
CA THR A 167 22.67 -7.58 -0.25
C THR A 167 22.02 -6.89 -1.43
N ALA A 168 21.67 -5.62 -1.26
CA ALA A 168 21.06 -4.76 -2.25
C ALA A 168 21.78 -3.40 -2.29
N LYS A 169 21.76 -2.76 -3.46
CA LYS A 169 22.20 -1.38 -3.66
C LYS A 169 21.02 -0.43 -3.59
N VAL A 170 21.32 0.86 -3.60
CA VAL A 170 20.32 1.95 -3.63
C VAL A 170 19.26 1.74 -4.71
N GLY A 171 19.66 1.42 -5.94
CA GLY A 171 18.76 1.27 -7.09
C GLY A 171 17.88 0.03 -7.07
N ASP A 172 18.19 -0.93 -6.18
CA ASP A 172 17.40 -2.14 -5.97
C ASP A 172 16.24 -1.91 -4.97
N ILE A 173 16.20 -0.74 -4.32
CA ILE A 173 15.30 -0.45 -3.21
C ILE A 173 14.30 0.63 -3.60
N CYS A 174 13.03 0.35 -3.35
CA CYS A 174 11.95 1.32 -3.38
C CYS A 174 11.46 1.62 -1.95
N LEU A 175 11.31 2.90 -1.64
CA LEU A 175 10.74 3.39 -0.40
C LEU A 175 9.23 3.22 -0.44
N ARG A 176 8.67 2.63 0.62
CA ARG A 176 7.22 2.55 0.76
C ARG A 176 6.64 3.93 0.98
N ALA A 177 5.64 4.29 0.19
CA ALA A 177 4.89 5.52 0.39
C ALA A 177 4.26 5.55 1.80
N GLU A 178 4.35 6.69 2.47
CA GLU A 178 3.64 6.93 3.73
C GLU A 178 2.14 7.25 3.49
N GLU A 179 1.74 7.42 2.23
CA GLU A 179 0.36 7.67 1.83
C GLU A 179 -0.50 6.42 1.98
N ASN A 180 -1.47 6.48 2.91
CA ASN A 180 -2.44 5.40 3.15
C ASN A 180 -3.76 5.63 2.40
N ARG A 181 -3.81 6.57 1.45
CA ARG A 181 -5.02 6.81 0.65
C ARG A 181 -5.19 5.67 -0.35
N MET A 182 -6.32 4.99 -0.26
CA MET A 182 -6.73 3.96 -1.20
C MET A 182 -7.52 4.59 -2.35
N ASN A 183 -7.38 4.05 -3.57
CA ASN A 183 -8.17 4.49 -4.70
C ASN A 183 -9.68 4.28 -4.40
N PRO A 184 -10.51 5.31 -4.61
CA PRO A 184 -11.95 5.23 -4.34
C PRO A 184 -12.69 4.06 -5.01
N LYS A 185 -12.24 3.60 -6.19
CA LYS A 185 -12.85 2.44 -6.86
C LYS A 185 -12.64 1.16 -6.04
N VAL A 186 -11.41 0.95 -5.55
CA VAL A 186 -11.10 -0.16 -4.62
C VAL A 186 -11.92 -0.04 -3.35
N VAL A 187 -12.03 1.15 -2.77
CA VAL A 187 -12.84 1.39 -1.56
C VAL A 187 -14.32 1.08 -1.80
N SER A 188 -14.86 1.53 -2.94
CA SER A 188 -16.25 1.27 -3.34
C SER A 188 -16.51 -0.22 -3.52
N PHE A 189 -15.61 -0.91 -4.23
CA PHE A 189 -15.66 -2.35 -4.43
C PHE A 189 -15.61 -3.13 -3.11
N LEU A 190 -14.70 -2.79 -2.20
CA LEU A 190 -14.60 -3.47 -0.90
C LEU A 190 -15.84 -3.26 -0.04
N LYS A 191 -16.47 -2.08 -0.10
CA LYS A 191 -17.77 -1.84 0.56
C LYS A 191 -18.85 -2.74 -0.04
N GLU A 192 -18.88 -2.86 -1.36
CA GLU A 192 -19.83 -3.70 -2.08
C GLU A 192 -19.67 -5.19 -1.71
N ALA A 193 -18.44 -5.70 -1.72
CA ALA A 193 -18.13 -7.07 -1.33
C ALA A 193 -18.59 -7.38 0.11
N ARG A 194 -18.35 -6.45 1.05
CA ARG A 194 -18.82 -6.59 2.45
C ARG A 194 -20.34 -6.61 2.55
N ARG A 195 -21.01 -5.71 1.83
CA ARG A 195 -22.49 -5.64 1.80
C ARG A 195 -23.10 -6.96 1.31
N LYS A 196 -22.55 -7.49 0.21
CA LYS A 196 -22.97 -8.78 -0.37
C LYS A 196 -22.72 -9.95 0.58
N LEU A 197 -21.57 -9.99 1.24
CA LEU A 197 -21.25 -11.00 2.24
C LEU A 197 -22.25 -11.02 3.42
N HIS A 198 -22.71 -9.85 3.85
CA HIS A 198 -23.71 -9.72 4.94
C HIS A 198 -25.16 -9.89 4.47
N GLY A 199 -25.40 -10.12 3.18
CA GLY A 199 -26.74 -10.30 2.61
C GLY A 199 -27.59 -9.04 2.61
N GLU A 200 -26.96 -7.86 2.67
CA GLU A 200 -27.66 -6.58 2.65
C GLU A 200 -28.08 -6.23 1.22
N PRO A 201 -29.35 -5.84 0.98
CA PRO A 201 -29.82 -5.50 -0.35
C PRO A 201 -29.15 -4.22 -0.87
N CYS A 202 -28.88 -4.19 -2.18
CA CYS A 202 -28.39 -3.01 -2.86
C CYS A 202 -29.46 -1.90 -2.82
N ASN A 203 -29.25 -0.85 -2.03
CA ASN A 203 -30.02 0.38 -2.15
C ASN A 203 -29.52 1.12 -3.40
N GLN A 204 -30.00 0.71 -4.57
CA GLN A 204 -29.90 1.55 -5.76
C GLN A 204 -30.83 2.74 -5.52
N GLY A 205 -30.25 3.91 -5.29
CA GLY A 205 -30.99 5.16 -5.15
C GLY A 205 -31.89 5.39 -6.36
N ASN A 206 -33.16 5.67 -6.09
CA ASN A 206 -34.15 6.13 -7.07
C ASN A 206 -33.82 7.50 -7.63
#